data_AF-A0AA37IR05-F1
#
_entry.id   AF-A0AA37IR05-F1
#
_cell.length_a   1.000
_cell.length_b   1.000
_cell.length_c   1.000
_cell.angle_alpha   90.00
_cell.angle_beta   90.00
_cell.angle_gamma   90.00
#
_symmetry.space_group_name_H-M   'P 1'
#
loop_
_entity.id
_entity.type
_entity.pdbx_description
1 polymer ?
#
loop_
_entity_poly.entity_id
_entity_poly.type
_entity_poly.pdbx_seq_one_letter_code
_entity_poly.pdbx_strand_id
1 'polypeptide(L)'
;MKRQRKPWLNSKDNQQIWRRWSEGESLSEIARGLQRDVSSIHRVVSEHGGIVPRARSRSTRVLALREREEISRGLSAGESIRQIAQRLQRAASTISREVQRNGGVLKYRAHEADATAWKRALRPKQCALAGNARLRRLVASKLRLEWSPAQIAGWLKRAFRVNEDMPLSHETIYRSLFIQARGVLKKELVAHLRSHQTMRRSKNASSSGQGRGGIVGAVSISERPAQAEDRAVPGHWEGGLLAGSSNTYIATLVERHSRYTMLIKLAGTDTESVVSALINR
;
A
#
# COMPACT_ATOMS: atom_id res chain seq x y z
N MET A 1 5.09 -11.90 -28.62
CA MET A 1 4.85 -10.44 -28.74
C MET A 1 5.96 -9.67 -28.03
N LYS A 2 6.80 -8.93 -28.77
CA LYS A 2 7.88 -8.11 -28.19
C LYS A 2 7.26 -6.95 -27.40
N ARG A 3 7.33 -6.97 -26.07
CA ARG A 3 6.90 -5.86 -25.21
C ARG A 3 7.78 -4.64 -25.53
N GLN A 4 7.23 -3.66 -26.23
CA GLN A 4 7.92 -2.40 -26.48
C GLN A 4 8.31 -1.76 -25.15
N ARG A 5 9.61 -1.57 -24.92
CA ARG A 5 10.14 -0.77 -23.81
C ARG A 5 9.79 0.70 -24.06
N LYS A 6 8.54 1.10 -23.80
CA LYS A 6 8.16 2.51 -23.78
C LYS A 6 8.98 3.21 -22.69
N PRO A 7 9.78 4.24 -23.02
CA PRO A 7 10.64 4.91 -22.05
C PRO A 7 9.78 5.79 -21.14
N TRP A 8 9.95 5.59 -19.83
CA TRP A 8 9.35 6.35 -18.73
C TRP A 8 7.82 6.30 -18.58
N LEU A 9 7.35 6.26 -17.33
CA LEU A 9 5.95 6.44 -16.96
C LEU A 9 5.67 7.94 -16.92
N ASN A 10 4.64 8.39 -17.63
CA ASN A 10 4.23 9.79 -17.60
C ASN A 10 3.28 10.06 -16.42
N SER A 11 2.88 11.33 -16.24
CA SER A 11 1.96 11.73 -15.15
C SER A 11 0.59 11.03 -15.24
N LYS A 12 0.06 10.81 -16.44
CA LYS A 12 -1.23 10.12 -16.66
C LYS A 12 -1.13 8.64 -16.30
N ASP A 13 -0.05 7.98 -16.72
CA ASP A 13 0.23 6.58 -16.37
C ASP A 13 0.28 6.42 -14.85
N ASN A 14 1.00 7.30 -14.15
CA ASN A 14 1.07 7.29 -12.68
C ASN A 14 -0.30 7.48 -12.02
N GLN A 15 -1.14 8.39 -12.53
CA GLN A 15 -2.50 8.57 -12.02
C GLN A 15 -3.34 7.30 -12.21
N GLN A 16 -3.23 6.65 -13.37
CA GLN A 16 -3.99 5.44 -13.67
C GLN A 16 -3.51 4.23 -12.85
N ILE A 17 -2.20 4.12 -12.59
CA ILE A 17 -1.64 3.13 -11.66
C ILE A 17 -2.30 3.27 -10.28
N TRP A 18 -2.29 4.48 -9.72
CA TRP A 18 -2.83 4.72 -8.39
C TRP A 18 -4.34 4.54 -8.30
N ARG A 19 -5.07 4.93 -9.35
CA ARG A 19 -6.51 4.69 -9.47
C ARG A 19 -6.83 3.20 -9.41
N ARG A 20 -6.26 2.40 -10.31
CA ARG A 20 -6.52 0.95 -10.41
C ARG A 20 -6.04 0.20 -9.17
N TRP A 21 -4.89 0.60 -8.60
CA TRP A 21 -4.42 0.07 -7.32
C TRP A 21 -5.41 0.32 -6.18
N SER A 22 -6.01 1.51 -6.12
CA SER A 22 -7.02 1.84 -5.10
C SER A 22 -8.34 1.07 -5.30
N GLU A 23 -8.69 0.79 -6.57
CA GLU A 23 -9.85 -0.03 -6.94
C GLU A 23 -9.65 -1.53 -6.60
N GLY A 24 -8.42 -1.95 -6.26
CA GLY A 24 -8.12 -3.30 -5.78
C GLY A 24 -7.45 -4.20 -6.82
N GLU A 25 -7.15 -3.67 -8.01
CA GLU A 25 -6.47 -4.44 -9.06
C GLU A 25 -5.06 -4.85 -8.64
N SER A 26 -4.66 -6.04 -9.06
CA SER A 26 -3.31 -6.56 -8.87
C SER A 26 -2.30 -5.83 -9.76
N LEU A 27 -1.02 -5.84 -9.36
CA LEU A 27 0.06 -5.27 -10.17
C LEU A 27 0.10 -5.83 -11.60
N SER A 28 -0.25 -7.11 -11.76
CA SER A 28 -0.29 -7.79 -13.06
C SER A 28 -1.42 -7.29 -13.95
N GLU A 29 -2.61 -7.04 -13.40
CA GLU A 29 -3.76 -6.48 -14.14
C GLU A 29 -3.53 -5.02 -14.54
N ILE A 30 -2.94 -4.24 -13.61
CA ILE A 30 -2.54 -2.86 -13.87
C ILE A 30 -1.52 -2.81 -15.01
N ALA A 31 -0.48 -3.64 -14.93
CA ALA A 31 0.55 -3.75 -15.95
C ALA A 31 -0.03 -4.16 -17.31
N ARG A 32 -0.92 -5.15 -17.35
CA ARG A 32 -1.59 -5.61 -18.59
C ARG A 32 -2.41 -4.49 -19.23
N GLY A 33 -3.26 -3.81 -18.46
CA GLY A 33 -4.12 -2.76 -19.03
C GLY A 33 -3.37 -1.49 -19.43
N LEU A 34 -2.20 -1.21 -18.82
CA LEU A 34 -1.33 -0.11 -19.25
C LEU A 34 -0.31 -0.50 -20.32
N GLN A 35 -0.26 -1.80 -20.69
CA GLN A 35 0.78 -2.37 -21.54
C GLN A 35 2.20 -2.03 -21.06
N ARG A 36 2.41 -2.10 -19.75
CA ARG A 36 3.69 -1.82 -19.08
C ARG A 36 4.20 -3.08 -18.39
N ASP A 37 5.47 -3.04 -18.01
CA ASP A 37 6.07 -4.14 -17.25
C ASP A 37 5.64 -4.09 -15.77
N VAL A 38 5.40 -5.27 -15.18
CA VAL A 38 4.96 -5.40 -13.78
C VAL A 38 5.99 -4.79 -12.82
N SER A 39 7.30 -4.90 -13.12
CA SER A 39 8.36 -4.30 -12.29
C SER A 39 8.27 -2.78 -12.23
N SER A 40 7.85 -2.15 -13.33
CA SER A 40 7.68 -0.69 -13.40
C SER A 40 6.53 -0.22 -12.53
N ILE A 41 5.40 -0.94 -12.57
CA ILE A 41 4.24 -0.67 -11.70
C ILE A 41 4.62 -0.92 -10.24
N HIS A 42 5.26 -2.05 -9.95
CA HIS A 42 5.73 -2.40 -8.62
C HIS A 42 6.65 -1.30 -8.04
N ARG A 43 7.60 -0.80 -8.83
CA ARG A 43 8.51 0.29 -8.39
C ARG A 43 7.73 1.52 -7.93
N VAL A 44 6.78 2.00 -8.75
CA VAL A 44 5.97 3.19 -8.41
C VAL A 44 5.14 2.98 -7.14
N VAL A 45 4.50 1.81 -7.01
CA VAL A 45 3.64 1.49 -5.87
C VAL A 45 4.46 1.28 -4.59
N SER A 46 5.57 0.53 -4.68
CA SER A 46 6.43 0.20 -3.53
C SER A 46 7.21 1.40 -3.00
N GLU A 47 7.59 2.36 -3.84
CA GLU A 47 8.26 3.60 -3.42
C GLU A 47 7.41 4.41 -2.44
N HIS A 48 6.08 4.34 -2.58
CA HIS A 48 5.13 4.98 -1.67
C HIS A 48 4.54 4.00 -0.64
N GLY A 49 5.11 2.79 -0.52
CA GLY A 49 4.66 1.78 0.44
C GLY A 49 3.25 1.26 0.17
N GLY A 50 2.76 1.35 -1.07
CA GLY A 50 1.38 0.98 -1.44
C GLY A 50 0.31 1.98 -0.98
N ILE A 51 0.71 3.10 -0.39
CA ILE A 51 -0.19 4.16 0.08
C ILE A 51 -0.37 5.17 -1.03
N VAL A 52 -1.61 5.38 -1.46
CA VAL A 52 -1.96 6.32 -2.53
C VAL A 52 -1.52 7.73 -2.13
N PRO A 53 -0.63 8.38 -2.90
CA PRO A 53 -0.24 9.76 -2.64
C PRO A 53 -1.45 10.69 -2.78
N ARG A 54 -1.56 11.66 -1.89
CA ARG A 54 -2.61 12.67 -1.99
C ARG A 54 -2.42 13.47 -3.29
N ALA A 55 -3.48 13.54 -4.10
CA ALA A 55 -3.51 14.41 -5.27
C ALA A 55 -3.23 15.86 -4.85
N ARG A 56 -2.20 16.46 -5.45
CA ARG A 56 -1.82 17.84 -5.13
C ARG A 56 -2.68 18.79 -5.94
N SER A 57 -3.39 19.68 -5.25
CA SER A 57 -4.15 20.77 -5.86
C SER A 57 -3.58 22.11 -5.41
N ARG A 58 -3.76 23.14 -6.26
CA ARG A 58 -3.42 24.52 -5.92
C ARG A 58 -4.65 25.23 -5.39
N SER A 59 -4.45 26.06 -4.37
CA SER A 59 -5.48 27.02 -3.94
C SER A 59 -5.62 28.12 -4.98
N THR A 60 -6.84 28.62 -5.19
CA THR A 60 -7.15 29.78 -6.05
C THR A 60 -6.43 31.07 -5.60
N ARG A 61 -6.02 31.14 -4.34
CA ARG A 61 -5.24 32.25 -3.77
C ARG A 61 -3.77 32.26 -4.22
N VAL A 62 -3.28 31.16 -4.80
CA VAL A 62 -1.91 31.03 -5.29
C VAL A 62 -1.89 31.27 -6.79
N LEU A 63 -0.87 31.99 -7.27
CA LEU A 63 -0.68 32.24 -8.70
C LEU A 63 -0.59 30.91 -9.47
N ALA A 64 -1.31 30.81 -10.57
CA ALA A 64 -1.24 29.74 -11.54
C ALA A 64 -0.01 29.92 -12.47
N LEU A 65 0.32 28.89 -13.24
CA LEU A 65 1.43 28.95 -14.20
C LEU A 65 1.21 30.07 -15.22
N ARG A 66 -0.01 30.16 -15.79
CA ARG A 66 -0.39 31.24 -16.72
C ARG A 66 -0.14 32.64 -16.15
N GLU A 67 -0.46 32.86 -14.87
CA GLU A 67 -0.27 34.14 -14.22
C GLU A 67 1.23 34.44 -14.03
N ARG A 68 2.03 33.42 -13.73
CA ARG A 68 3.50 33.54 -13.65
C ARG A 68 4.13 33.83 -15.02
N GLU A 69 3.61 33.25 -16.09
CA GLU A 69 4.05 33.52 -17.46
C GLU A 69 3.78 34.97 -17.85
N GLU A 70 2.59 35.49 -17.53
CA GLU A 70 2.24 36.90 -17.72
C GLU A 70 3.14 37.85 -16.90
N ILE A 71 3.48 37.49 -15.66
CA ILE A 71 4.46 38.25 -14.87
C ILE A 71 5.82 38.22 -15.57
N SER A 72 6.28 37.05 -16.02
CA SER A 72 7.59 36.91 -16.68
C SER A 72 7.68 37.72 -17.96
N ARG A 73 6.62 37.72 -18.79
CA ARG A 73 6.57 38.52 -20.02
C ARG A 73 6.51 40.02 -19.72
N GLY A 74 5.66 40.43 -18.77
CA GLY A 74 5.54 41.83 -18.37
C GLY A 74 6.85 42.41 -17.85
N LEU A 75 7.57 41.66 -17.00
CA LEU A 75 8.89 42.08 -16.51
C LEU A 75 9.92 42.18 -17.64
N SER A 76 9.90 41.26 -18.61
CA SER A 76 10.80 41.31 -19.78
C SER A 76 10.48 42.49 -20.70
N ALA A 77 9.22 42.93 -20.74
CA ALA A 77 8.78 44.11 -21.50
C ALA A 77 9.00 45.43 -20.74
N GLY A 78 9.58 45.40 -19.52
CA GLY A 78 9.80 46.59 -18.70
C GLY A 78 8.55 47.15 -18.03
N GLU A 79 7.44 46.39 -17.99
CA GLU A 79 6.21 46.82 -17.33
C GLU A 79 6.39 46.95 -15.81
N SER A 80 5.70 47.93 -15.21
CA SER A 80 5.67 48.05 -13.76
C SER A 80 4.85 46.94 -13.10
N ILE A 81 5.22 46.56 -11.88
CA ILE A 81 4.49 45.56 -11.09
C ILE A 81 2.99 45.91 -10.96
N ARG A 82 2.65 47.21 -10.88
CA ARG A 82 1.25 47.67 -10.76
C ARG A 82 0.44 47.42 -12.04
N GLN A 83 1.03 47.63 -13.22
CA GLN A 83 0.38 47.34 -14.50
C GLN A 83 0.12 45.84 -14.65
N ILE A 84 1.13 45.01 -14.36
CA ILE A 84 1.00 43.55 -14.38
C ILE A 84 -0.10 43.10 -13.40
N ALA A 85 -0.17 43.73 -12.22
CA ALA A 85 -1.17 43.45 -11.19
C ALA A 85 -2.60 43.75 -11.65
N GLN A 86 -2.82 44.90 -12.27
CA GLN A 86 -4.12 45.26 -12.84
C GLN A 86 -4.54 44.28 -13.94
N ARG A 87 -3.64 43.96 -14.88
CA ARG A 87 -3.92 42.99 -15.97
C ARG A 87 -4.32 41.62 -15.43
N LEU A 88 -3.65 41.15 -14.37
CA LEU A 88 -3.92 39.86 -13.75
C LEU A 88 -5.05 39.88 -12.71
N GLN A 89 -5.62 41.05 -12.41
CA GLN A 89 -6.59 41.24 -11.32
C GLN A 89 -6.07 40.69 -9.98
N ARG A 90 -4.80 40.94 -9.68
CA ARG A 90 -4.14 40.55 -8.42
C ARG A 90 -3.64 41.78 -7.68
N ALA A 91 -3.46 41.65 -6.37
CA ALA A 91 -2.81 42.70 -5.60
C ALA A 91 -1.34 42.87 -6.04
N ALA A 92 -0.89 44.11 -6.21
CA ALA A 92 0.50 44.40 -6.58
C ALA A 92 1.52 43.82 -5.57
N SER A 93 1.16 43.78 -4.27
CA SER A 93 1.97 43.14 -3.23
C SER A 93 2.15 41.64 -3.43
N THR A 94 1.19 40.95 -4.06
CA THR A 94 1.30 39.52 -4.39
C THR A 94 2.37 39.29 -5.45
N ILE A 95 2.35 40.09 -6.53
CA ILE A 95 3.33 39.99 -7.61
C ILE A 95 4.71 40.41 -7.12
N SER A 96 4.82 41.52 -6.39
CA SER A 96 6.09 41.96 -5.80
C SER A 96 6.73 40.87 -4.93
N ARG A 97 5.98 40.26 -4.00
CA ARG A 97 6.49 39.16 -3.17
C ARG A 97 6.86 37.92 -3.98
N GLU A 98 6.12 37.60 -5.05
CA GLU A 98 6.43 36.47 -5.92
C GLU A 98 7.73 36.71 -6.69
N VAL A 99 7.91 37.90 -7.26
CA VAL A 99 9.11 38.27 -8.01
C VAL A 99 10.33 38.27 -7.09
N GLN A 100 10.24 38.93 -5.93
CA GLN A 100 11.33 39.00 -4.97
C GLN A 100 11.75 37.61 -4.46
N ARG A 101 10.78 36.73 -4.18
CA ARG A 101 11.05 35.36 -3.70
C ARG A 101 11.73 34.46 -4.74
N ASN A 102 11.64 34.80 -6.02
CA ASN A 102 12.18 34.00 -7.12
C ASN A 102 13.28 34.74 -7.88
N GLY A 103 14.11 35.52 -7.16
CA GLY A 103 15.35 36.10 -7.69
C GLY A 103 15.26 37.55 -8.17
N GLY A 104 14.10 38.21 -8.00
CA GLY A 104 13.89 39.59 -8.41
C GLY A 104 13.61 39.75 -9.90
N VAL A 105 13.44 40.99 -10.35
CA VAL A 105 12.97 41.33 -11.72
C VAL A 105 13.85 40.71 -12.81
N LEU A 106 15.18 40.79 -12.66
CA LEU A 106 16.13 40.34 -13.68
C LEU A 106 16.18 38.81 -13.85
N LYS A 107 15.99 38.06 -12.75
CA LYS A 107 16.15 36.60 -12.72
C LYS A 107 14.82 35.84 -12.75
N TYR A 108 13.68 36.54 -12.66
CA TYR A 108 12.39 35.88 -12.60
C TYR A 108 12.11 35.03 -13.85
N ARG A 109 11.78 33.75 -13.65
CA ARG A 109 11.35 32.83 -14.69
C ARG A 109 10.09 32.09 -14.25
N ALA A 110 9.04 32.14 -15.09
CA ALA A 110 7.73 31.59 -14.76
C ALA A 110 7.77 30.10 -14.38
N HIS A 111 8.41 29.27 -15.22
CA HIS A 111 8.46 27.82 -15.02
C HIS A 111 9.23 27.43 -13.75
N GLU A 112 10.34 28.12 -13.45
CA GLU A 112 11.13 27.87 -12.24
C GLU A 112 10.38 28.30 -10.97
N ALA A 113 9.74 29.47 -11.00
CA ALA A 113 8.88 29.94 -9.92
C ALA A 113 7.72 28.97 -9.66
N ASP A 114 7.12 28.43 -10.73
CA ASP A 114 6.02 27.46 -10.66
C ASP A 114 6.46 26.12 -10.06
N ALA A 115 7.59 25.57 -10.53
CA ALA A 115 8.19 24.36 -9.99
C ALA A 115 8.58 24.52 -8.52
N THR A 116 9.14 25.68 -8.16
CA THR A 116 9.53 25.99 -6.78
C THR A 116 8.30 26.15 -5.88
N ALA A 117 7.22 26.75 -6.38
CA ALA A 117 5.95 26.83 -5.65
C ALA A 117 5.38 25.43 -5.35
N TRP A 118 5.43 24.50 -6.31
CA TRP A 118 5.03 23.10 -6.09
C TRP A 118 5.93 22.38 -5.07
N LYS A 119 7.24 22.62 -5.09
CA LYS A 119 8.18 22.07 -4.10
C LYS A 119 7.87 22.59 -2.69
N ARG A 120 7.71 23.91 -2.54
CA ARG A 120 7.39 24.55 -1.25
C ARG A 120 6.02 24.10 -0.71
N ALA A 121 5.06 23.83 -1.59
CA ALA A 121 3.73 23.34 -1.21
C ALA A 121 3.75 21.97 -0.53
N LEU A 122 4.83 21.18 -0.69
CA LEU A 122 4.98 19.89 0.01
C LEU A 122 4.99 20.04 1.52
N ARG A 123 5.48 21.18 2.05
CA ARG A 123 5.59 21.49 3.49
C ARG A 123 5.94 20.25 4.33
N PRO A 124 7.08 19.59 4.05
CA PRO A 124 7.43 18.35 4.71
C PRO A 124 7.54 18.60 6.22
N LYS A 125 6.75 17.85 7.00
CA LYS A 125 6.90 17.80 8.45
C LYS A 125 7.77 16.61 8.80
N GLN A 126 8.72 16.79 9.72
CA GLN A 126 9.45 15.66 10.29
C GLN A 126 8.45 14.69 10.91
N CYS A 127 8.57 13.40 10.61
CA CYS A 127 7.72 12.41 11.25
C CYS A 127 8.14 12.23 12.71
N ALA A 128 7.17 11.99 13.60
CA ALA A 128 7.40 11.91 15.04
C ALA A 128 8.51 10.92 15.45
N LEU A 129 8.59 9.77 14.77
CA LEU A 129 9.64 8.77 15.02
C LEU A 129 11.06 9.23 14.62
N ALA A 130 11.18 10.19 13.69
CA ALA A 130 12.48 10.77 13.32
C ALA A 130 12.98 11.69 14.43
N GLY A 131 12.11 12.55 14.96
CA GLY A 131 12.43 13.49 16.03
C GLY A 131 12.61 12.85 17.42
N ASN A 132 12.04 11.66 17.67
CA ASN A 132 12.10 11.00 18.97
C ASN A 132 12.78 9.62 18.90
N ALA A 133 14.07 9.58 19.22
CA ALA A 133 14.87 8.36 19.20
C ALA A 133 14.44 7.31 20.25
N ARG A 134 13.91 7.75 21.41
CA ARG A 134 13.37 6.86 22.44
C ARG A 134 12.13 6.14 21.92
N LEU A 135 11.19 6.89 21.36
CA LEU A 135 9.96 6.37 20.79
C LEU A 135 10.22 5.39 19.65
N ARG A 136 11.18 5.72 18.77
CA ARG A 136 11.67 4.81 17.70
C ARG A 136 12.17 3.48 18.25
N ARG A 137 13.01 3.50 19.30
CA ARG A 137 13.53 2.29 19.95
C ARG A 137 12.41 1.46 20.57
N LEU A 138 11.44 2.09 21.24
CA LEU A 138 10.29 1.41 21.83
C LEU A 138 9.40 0.73 20.78
N VAL A 139 9.10 1.42 19.68
CA VAL A 139 8.31 0.82 18.60
C VAL A 139 9.05 -0.37 17.99
N ALA A 140 10.35 -0.23 17.71
CA ALA A 140 11.16 -1.31 17.17
C ALA A 140 11.25 -2.52 18.12
N SER A 141 11.41 -2.31 19.43
CA SER A 141 11.46 -3.42 20.39
C SER A 141 10.12 -4.14 20.50
N LYS A 142 9.00 -3.41 20.53
CA LYS A 142 7.67 -4.03 20.56
C LYS A 142 7.35 -4.80 19.28
N LEU A 143 7.76 -4.30 18.12
CA LEU A 143 7.63 -5.05 16.86
C LEU A 143 8.39 -6.38 16.92
N ARG A 144 9.61 -6.42 17.46
CA ARG A 144 10.37 -7.68 17.63
C ARG A 144 9.73 -8.68 18.57
N LEU A 145 8.88 -8.21 19.49
CA LEU A 145 8.06 -9.05 20.36
C LEU A 145 6.74 -9.48 19.68
N GLU A 146 6.61 -9.27 18.36
CA GLU A 146 5.44 -9.62 17.54
C GLU A 146 4.17 -8.84 17.89
N TRP A 147 4.32 -7.66 18.50
CA TRP A 147 3.18 -6.78 18.75
C TRP A 147 2.72 -6.14 17.45
N SER A 148 1.42 -6.23 17.18
CA SER A 148 0.83 -5.52 16.04
C SER A 148 0.94 -4.00 16.23
N PRO A 149 1.03 -3.20 15.14
CA PRO A 149 1.04 -1.74 15.22
C PRO A 149 -0.14 -1.16 16.02
N ALA A 150 -1.31 -1.79 15.98
CA ALA A 150 -2.48 -1.40 16.77
C ALA A 150 -2.25 -1.59 18.29
N GLN A 151 -1.68 -2.74 18.69
CA GLN A 151 -1.31 -3.00 20.09
C GLN A 151 -0.26 -2.01 20.59
N ILE A 152 0.75 -1.71 19.77
CA ILE A 152 1.80 -0.74 20.13
C ILE A 152 1.18 0.66 20.35
N ALA A 153 0.33 1.12 19.44
CA ALA A 153 -0.35 2.41 19.57
C ALA A 153 -1.22 2.48 20.84
N GLY A 154 -2.00 1.42 21.11
CA GLY A 154 -2.82 1.33 22.32
C GLY A 154 -1.99 1.33 23.61
N TRP A 155 -0.87 0.60 23.62
CA TRP A 155 0.05 0.58 24.75
C TRP A 155 0.74 1.91 24.98
N LEU A 156 1.23 2.59 23.92
CA LEU A 156 1.83 3.92 24.03
C LEU A 156 0.84 4.92 24.65
N LYS A 157 -0.42 4.89 24.21
CA LYS A 157 -1.48 5.74 24.77
C LYS A 157 -1.72 5.49 26.26
N ARG A 158 -1.64 4.23 26.73
CA ARG A 158 -1.84 3.87 28.14
C ARG A 158 -0.62 4.14 29.01
N ALA A 159 0.58 3.85 28.51
CA ALA A 159 1.83 3.97 29.26
C ALA A 159 2.32 5.42 29.40
N PHE A 160 1.99 6.29 28.44
CA PHE A 160 2.48 7.66 28.39
C PHE A 160 1.34 8.69 28.35
N ARG A 161 0.30 8.50 29.16
CA ARG A 161 -0.90 9.38 29.17
C ARG A 161 -0.60 10.86 29.44
N VAL A 162 0.46 11.15 30.19
CA VAL A 162 0.85 12.50 30.61
C VAL A 162 1.84 13.15 29.63
N ASN A 163 2.49 12.37 28.76
CA ASN A 163 3.51 12.88 27.86
C ASN A 163 2.97 12.95 26.43
N GLU A 164 2.64 14.15 25.97
CA GLU A 164 1.98 14.39 24.68
C GLU A 164 2.82 13.97 23.46
N ASP A 165 4.15 13.87 23.60
CA ASP A 165 5.07 13.54 22.52
C ASP A 165 5.23 12.02 22.26
N MET A 166 4.60 11.19 23.09
CA MET A 166 4.77 9.73 23.07
C MET A 166 3.64 8.96 22.36
N PRO A 167 2.36 9.36 22.44
CA PRO A 167 1.29 8.71 21.70
C PRO A 167 1.51 8.72 20.19
N LEU A 168 1.35 7.56 19.56
CA LEU A 168 1.41 7.41 18.11
C LEU A 168 0.21 6.61 17.61
N SER A 169 -0.34 7.03 16.46
CA SER A 169 -1.28 6.21 15.72
C SER A 169 -0.58 5.01 15.09
N HIS A 170 -1.27 3.87 15.04
CA HIS A 170 -0.82 2.67 14.34
C HIS A 170 -0.60 2.94 12.84
N GLU A 171 -1.34 3.89 12.24
CA GLU A 171 -1.11 4.30 10.86
C GLU A 171 0.25 4.97 10.67
N THR A 172 0.75 5.72 11.67
CA THR A 172 2.10 6.29 11.62
C THR A 172 3.17 5.20 11.64
N ILE A 173 2.94 4.12 12.39
CA ILE A 173 3.83 2.95 12.43
C ILE A 173 3.81 2.25 11.07
N TYR A 174 2.63 1.93 10.51
CA TYR A 174 2.52 1.33 9.17
C TYR A 174 3.19 2.18 8.09
N ARG A 175 2.91 3.49 8.04
CA ARG A 175 3.56 4.39 7.06
C ARG A 175 5.08 4.42 7.21
N SER A 176 5.60 4.25 8.41
CA SER A 176 7.05 4.24 8.66
C SER A 176 7.71 2.90 8.33
N LEU A 177 6.96 1.80 8.36
CA LEU A 177 7.40 0.48 7.90
C LEU A 177 7.33 0.35 6.37
N PHE A 178 6.27 0.86 5.74
CA PHE A 178 6.07 0.70 4.30
C PHE A 178 6.80 1.75 3.45
N ILE A 179 6.96 2.98 3.95
CA ILE A 179 7.65 4.05 3.20
C ILE A 179 9.12 4.11 3.64
N GLN A 180 9.96 3.33 2.96
CA GLN A 180 11.39 3.20 3.29
C GLN A 180 12.16 4.51 3.17
N ALA A 181 11.75 5.43 2.29
CA ALA A 181 12.35 6.76 2.15
C ALA A 181 12.29 7.61 3.43
N ARG A 182 11.48 7.22 4.43
CA ARG A 182 11.49 7.86 5.75
C ARG A 182 12.74 7.53 6.57
N GLY A 183 13.36 6.37 6.35
CA GLY A 183 14.61 5.97 7.02
C GLY A 183 14.52 5.78 8.54
N VAL A 184 13.32 5.64 9.11
CA VAL A 184 13.13 5.67 10.57
C VAL A 184 13.03 4.29 11.20
N LEU A 185 12.57 3.29 10.47
CA LEU A 185 12.48 1.91 10.94
C LEU A 185 13.21 1.02 9.93
N LYS A 186 13.95 0.02 10.42
CA LYS A 186 14.64 -0.94 9.56
C LYS A 186 13.61 -1.77 8.79
N LYS A 187 13.90 -2.06 7.51
CA LYS A 187 13.05 -2.87 6.63
C LYS A 187 12.75 -4.26 7.19
N GLU A 188 13.71 -4.86 7.89
CA GLU A 188 13.58 -6.16 8.56
C GLU A 188 12.39 -6.23 9.53
N LEU A 189 11.99 -5.10 10.13
CA LEU A 189 10.89 -5.06 11.10
C LEU A 189 9.53 -5.40 10.48
N VAL A 190 9.42 -5.33 9.15
CA VAL A 190 8.22 -5.79 8.41
C VAL A 190 8.00 -7.30 8.60
N ALA A 191 9.06 -8.08 8.80
CA ALA A 191 8.96 -9.52 9.01
C ALA A 191 8.25 -9.89 10.32
N HIS A 192 8.14 -8.96 11.28
CA HIS A 192 7.39 -9.18 12.51
C HIS A 192 5.91 -8.77 12.42
N LEU A 193 5.45 -8.31 11.24
CA LEU A 193 4.02 -8.09 11.01
C LEU A 193 3.35 -9.42 10.72
N ARG A 194 2.20 -9.68 11.36
CA ARG A 194 1.40 -10.91 11.15
C ARG A 194 1.07 -11.20 9.69
N SER A 195 0.88 -10.17 8.86
CA SER A 195 0.55 -10.34 7.44
C SER A 195 1.80 -10.44 6.55
N HIS A 196 2.99 -10.17 7.08
CA HIS A 196 4.27 -10.06 6.37
C HIS A 196 4.22 -9.16 5.12
N GLN A 197 3.22 -8.29 5.02
CA GLN A 197 3.04 -7.44 3.85
C GLN A 197 4.13 -6.38 3.80
N THR A 198 4.80 -6.28 2.66
CA THR A 198 5.87 -5.28 2.42
C THR A 198 5.34 -3.91 2.01
N MET A 199 4.06 -3.85 1.61
CA MET A 199 3.36 -2.63 1.22
C MET A 199 1.87 -2.75 1.53
N ARG A 200 1.21 -1.60 1.72
CA ARG A 200 -0.22 -1.54 1.98
C ARG A 200 -1.00 -1.96 0.73
N ARG A 201 -1.90 -2.93 0.87
CA ARG A 201 -2.89 -3.26 -0.18
C ARG A 201 -4.16 -2.43 -0.02
N SER A 202 -4.88 -2.23 -1.12
CA SER A 202 -6.22 -1.64 -1.07
C SER A 202 -7.16 -2.53 -0.25
N LYS A 203 -8.14 -1.90 0.43
CA LYS A 203 -9.22 -2.63 1.09
C LYS A 203 -10.13 -3.35 0.08
N ASN A 204 -10.18 -2.84 -1.15
CA ASN A 204 -10.95 -3.40 -2.25
C ASN A 204 -10.20 -4.53 -2.96
N ALA A 205 -8.93 -4.77 -2.60
CA ALA A 205 -8.15 -5.84 -3.18
C ALA A 205 -8.70 -7.18 -2.71
N SER A 206 -9.35 -7.90 -3.61
CA SER A 206 -9.79 -9.27 -3.39
C SER A 206 -8.86 -10.24 -4.11
N SER A 207 -8.65 -11.41 -3.50
CA SER A 207 -8.07 -12.55 -4.20
C SER A 207 -9.13 -13.34 -4.97
N SER A 208 -10.41 -12.98 -4.83
CA SER A 208 -11.53 -13.67 -5.48
C SER A 208 -11.42 -13.52 -7.00
N GLY A 209 -11.50 -14.64 -7.72
CA GLY A 209 -11.30 -14.67 -9.18
C GLY A 209 -9.84 -14.56 -9.64
N GLN A 210 -8.88 -14.31 -8.74
CA GLN A 210 -7.46 -14.47 -9.07
C GLN A 210 -7.19 -15.97 -9.03
N GLY A 211 -7.02 -16.60 -10.20
CA GLY A 211 -6.77 -18.04 -10.40
C GLY A 211 -5.47 -18.57 -9.77
N ARG A 212 -5.21 -18.26 -8.50
CA ARG A 212 -4.18 -18.85 -7.67
C ARG A 212 -4.68 -20.20 -7.19
N GLY A 213 -4.54 -21.23 -8.03
CA GLY A 213 -4.62 -22.64 -7.62
C GLY A 213 -5.80 -22.97 -6.72
N GLY A 214 -7.00 -22.49 -7.06
CA GLY A 214 -8.20 -22.98 -6.42
C GLY A 214 -8.34 -24.47 -6.73
N ILE A 215 -8.79 -25.25 -5.74
CA ILE A 215 -9.11 -26.66 -5.95
C ILE A 215 -10.20 -26.70 -7.04
N VAL A 216 -9.90 -27.32 -8.19
CA VAL A 216 -10.80 -27.41 -9.33
C VAL A 216 -12.04 -28.20 -8.91
N GLY A 217 -13.24 -27.62 -9.08
CA GLY A 217 -14.49 -28.25 -8.65
C GLY A 217 -14.72 -28.27 -7.13
N ALA A 218 -14.02 -27.42 -6.36
CA ALA A 218 -14.28 -27.31 -4.92
C ALA A 218 -15.71 -26.83 -4.65
N VAL A 219 -16.49 -27.70 -4.01
CA VAL A 219 -17.78 -27.35 -3.41
C VAL A 219 -17.51 -26.55 -2.14
N SER A 220 -18.16 -25.40 -2.00
CA SER A 220 -17.96 -24.55 -0.82
C SER A 220 -18.45 -25.25 0.44
N ILE A 221 -17.81 -25.00 1.58
CA ILE A 221 -18.33 -25.46 2.89
C ILE A 221 -19.75 -24.94 3.12
N SER A 222 -20.07 -23.76 2.59
CA SER A 222 -21.41 -23.16 2.66
C SER A 222 -22.48 -23.92 1.87
N GLU A 223 -22.09 -24.77 0.93
CA GLU A 223 -23.01 -25.58 0.09
C GLU A 223 -23.28 -26.97 0.71
N ARG A 224 -22.75 -27.26 1.90
CA ARG A 224 -23.00 -28.54 2.58
C ARG A 224 -24.47 -28.65 3.03
N PRO A 225 -25.06 -29.85 2.97
CA PRO A 225 -26.39 -30.08 3.51
C PRO A 225 -26.39 -29.86 5.04
N ALA A 226 -27.50 -29.36 5.60
CA ALA A 226 -27.63 -29.08 7.03
C ALA A 226 -27.35 -30.31 7.92
N GLN A 227 -27.66 -31.51 7.42
CA GLN A 227 -27.39 -32.81 8.05
C GLN A 227 -25.89 -33.07 8.30
N ALA A 228 -24.98 -32.40 7.59
CA ALA A 228 -23.54 -32.50 7.83
C ALA A 228 -23.09 -31.67 9.06
N GLU A 229 -23.85 -30.63 9.44
CA GLU A 229 -23.55 -29.76 10.59
C GLU A 229 -24.12 -30.31 11.90
N ASP A 230 -25.34 -30.86 11.89
CA ASP A 230 -26.00 -31.36 13.10
C ASP A 230 -25.36 -32.62 13.71
N ARG A 231 -24.53 -33.33 12.93
CA ARG A 231 -23.85 -34.59 13.31
C ARG A 231 -24.84 -35.66 13.80
N ALA A 232 -26.10 -35.55 13.42
CA ALA A 232 -27.17 -36.43 13.90
C ALA A 232 -27.27 -37.74 13.11
N VAL A 233 -26.69 -37.78 11.91
CA VAL A 233 -26.77 -38.92 10.99
C VAL A 233 -25.39 -39.60 10.86
N PRO A 234 -25.29 -40.92 11.13
CA PRO A 234 -24.10 -41.70 10.84
C PRO A 234 -23.76 -41.72 9.34
N GLY A 235 -22.46 -41.66 9.00
CA GLY A 235 -21.96 -41.82 7.64
C GLY A 235 -21.42 -40.55 6.99
N HIS A 236 -21.47 -39.41 7.69
CA HIS A 236 -20.77 -38.21 7.26
C HIS A 236 -19.32 -38.25 7.73
N TRP A 237 -18.38 -38.26 6.79
CA TRP A 237 -16.95 -38.30 7.07
C TRP A 237 -16.29 -36.94 6.86
N GLU A 238 -15.45 -36.55 7.82
CA GLU A 238 -14.55 -35.42 7.72
C GLU A 238 -13.16 -35.91 7.34
N GLY A 239 -12.71 -35.51 6.15
CA GLY A 239 -11.38 -35.83 5.63
C GLY A 239 -10.39 -34.69 5.89
N GLY A 240 -9.21 -35.04 6.42
CA GLY A 240 -8.07 -34.15 6.58
C GLY A 240 -6.79 -34.80 6.05
N LEU A 241 -5.79 -33.97 5.77
CA LEU A 241 -4.47 -34.42 5.35
C LEU A 241 -3.43 -33.81 6.29
N LEU A 242 -2.68 -34.67 6.98
CA LEU A 242 -1.52 -34.28 7.76
C LEU A 242 -0.27 -34.46 6.91
N ALA A 243 0.50 -33.39 6.75
CA ALA A 243 1.78 -33.41 6.09
C ALA A 243 2.90 -33.29 7.14
N GLY A 244 3.76 -34.30 7.19
CA GLY A 244 4.96 -34.31 8.03
C GLY A 244 6.18 -33.74 7.30
N SER A 245 7.30 -33.70 8.01
CA SER A 245 8.61 -33.49 7.38
C SER A 245 8.95 -34.65 6.43
N SER A 246 9.89 -34.39 5.52
CA SER A 246 10.41 -35.39 4.56
C SER A 246 9.34 -36.01 3.64
N ASN A 247 8.35 -35.21 3.22
CA ASN A 247 7.35 -35.62 2.23
C ASN A 247 6.51 -36.84 2.68
N THR A 248 6.17 -36.89 3.97
CA THR A 248 5.35 -37.95 4.57
C THR A 248 3.93 -37.45 4.81
N TYR A 249 2.93 -38.32 4.61
CA TYR A 249 1.52 -37.91 4.62
C TYR A 249 0.62 -38.93 5.29
N ILE A 250 -0.37 -38.44 6.04
CA ILE A 250 -1.42 -39.26 6.65
C ILE A 250 -2.77 -38.63 6.30
N ALA A 251 -3.65 -39.41 5.68
CA ALA A 251 -5.07 -39.07 5.58
C ALA A 251 -5.76 -39.39 6.91
N THR A 252 -6.52 -38.42 7.41
CA THR A 252 -7.40 -38.59 8.58
C THR A 252 -8.83 -38.63 8.09
N LEU A 253 -9.57 -39.70 8.40
CA LEU A 253 -11.01 -39.74 8.20
C LEU A 253 -11.69 -39.85 9.57
N VAL A 254 -12.59 -38.92 9.87
CA VAL A 254 -13.36 -38.92 11.13
C VAL A 254 -14.84 -38.99 10.79
N GLU A 255 -15.52 -40.04 11.26
CA GLU A 255 -16.97 -40.13 11.16
C GLU A 255 -17.61 -39.18 12.17
N ARG A 256 -18.48 -38.27 11.71
CA ARG A 256 -18.88 -37.09 12.49
C ARG A 256 -19.85 -37.40 13.63
N HIS A 257 -20.61 -38.50 13.56
CA HIS A 257 -21.55 -38.92 14.61
C HIS A 257 -20.84 -39.69 15.74
N SER A 258 -20.21 -40.82 15.42
CA SER A 258 -19.51 -41.73 16.32
C SER A 258 -18.11 -41.28 16.74
N ARG A 259 -17.50 -40.34 16.00
CA ARG A 259 -16.09 -39.92 16.14
C ARG A 259 -15.06 -41.01 15.87
N TYR A 260 -15.49 -42.11 15.26
CA TYR A 260 -14.58 -43.13 14.79
C TYR A 260 -13.56 -42.52 13.82
N THR A 261 -12.28 -42.73 14.13
CA THR A 261 -11.16 -42.09 13.42
C THR A 261 -10.29 -43.14 12.75
N MET A 262 -10.03 -42.95 11.46
CA MET A 262 -9.09 -43.77 10.69
C MET A 262 -7.89 -42.92 10.27
N LEU A 263 -6.68 -43.47 10.46
CA LEU A 263 -5.42 -42.86 10.05
C LEU A 263 -4.74 -43.74 9.00
N ILE A 264 -4.46 -43.17 7.83
CA ILE A 264 -3.95 -43.94 6.69
C ILE A 264 -2.74 -43.26 6.11
N LYS A 265 -1.63 -44.00 6.13
CA LYS A 265 -0.38 -43.57 5.55
C LYS A 265 -0.53 -43.48 4.03
N LEU A 266 -0.13 -42.35 3.46
CA LEU A 266 -0.16 -42.11 2.03
C LEU A 266 1.27 -42.09 1.47
N ALA A 267 1.41 -42.54 0.22
CA ALA A 267 2.67 -42.45 -0.53
C ALA A 267 2.91 -41.05 -1.11
N GLY A 268 1.85 -40.27 -1.32
CA GLY A 268 1.88 -38.93 -1.92
C GLY A 268 0.57 -38.16 -1.70
N THR A 269 0.54 -36.90 -2.16
CA THR A 269 -0.63 -36.00 -2.04
C THR A 269 -1.43 -35.85 -3.33
N ASP A 270 -1.00 -36.53 -4.40
CA ASP A 270 -1.74 -36.57 -5.65
C ASP A 270 -3.05 -37.36 -5.50
N THR A 271 -4.01 -37.06 -6.38
CA THR A 271 -5.36 -37.63 -6.32
C THR A 271 -5.34 -39.16 -6.40
N GLU A 272 -4.45 -39.73 -7.21
CA GLU A 272 -4.37 -41.18 -7.41
C GLU A 272 -3.90 -41.90 -6.14
N SER A 273 -2.83 -41.41 -5.52
CA SER A 273 -2.32 -41.93 -4.24
C SER A 273 -3.36 -41.87 -3.13
N VAL A 274 -4.08 -40.74 -3.03
CA VAL A 274 -5.08 -40.53 -1.98
C VAL A 274 -6.30 -41.42 -2.20
N VAL A 275 -6.85 -41.46 -3.42
CA VAL A 275 -8.04 -42.25 -3.76
C VAL A 275 -7.77 -43.74 -3.62
N SER A 276 -6.63 -44.22 -4.13
CA SER A 276 -6.26 -45.65 -4.03
C SER A 276 -6.11 -46.08 -2.57
N ALA A 277 -5.48 -45.26 -1.75
CA ALA A 277 -5.35 -45.53 -0.33
C ALA A 277 -6.68 -45.44 0.43
N LEU A 278 -7.68 -44.70 -0.07
CA LEU A 278 -9.02 -44.60 0.51
C LEU A 278 -9.92 -45.80 0.16
N ILE A 279 -9.82 -46.29 -1.07
CA ILE A 279 -10.63 -47.40 -1.59
C ILE A 279 -10.13 -48.75 -1.09
N ASN A 280 -8.81 -48.96 -1.02
CA ASN A 280 -8.22 -50.27 -0.68
C ASN A 280 -8.17 -50.54 0.85
N ARG A 281 -9.20 -50.12 1.59
CA ARG A 281 -9.28 -50.24 3.06
C ARG A 281 -10.27 -51.28 3.50
#